data_AF-A0A4U9UUC9-F1
#
_entry.id   AF-A0A4U9UUC9-F1
#
_cell.length_a   1.000
_cell.length_b   1.000
_cell.length_c   1.000
_cell.angle_alpha   90.00
_cell.angle_beta   90.00
_cell.angle_gamma   90.00
#
_symmetry.space_group_name_H-M   'P 1'
#
loop_
_entity.id
_entity.type
_entity.pdbx_description
1 polymer ?
#
loop_
_entity_poly.entity_id
_entity_poly.type
_entity_poly.pdbx_seq_one_letter_code
_entity_poly.pdbx_strand_id
1 'polypeptide(L)'
;MPDGSIKGATDQRKHAIGWDSRNQLIALKKPHGEVWHYRYDPFGRRTEKVCEQKGLRTLYLWDGDSIAEIREYKNAQLQRIRHWVFDGWELLAQQEWTQPNVLPFDGRAVADESEARVYTTLYAVCAPNGQPLALFNTEGKAQWRKPAASLWGMALSKATVNVQLDPGLKFAGQLLDEESGLFYNRYRYYLAEAGCYLTPDPIGLAGGREYLRICT
;
A
#
# COMPACT_ATOMS: atom_id res chain seq x y z
N MET A 1 -16.12 39.76 -35.87
CA MET A 1 -17.00 38.61 -36.15
C MET A 1 -16.12 37.36 -36.20
N PRO A 2 -16.49 36.25 -35.56
CA PRO A 2 -15.88 35.83 -34.30
C PRO A 2 -14.77 34.77 -34.38
N ASP A 3 -14.10 34.67 -33.24
CA ASP A 3 -13.11 33.75 -32.72
C ASP A 3 -13.51 32.26 -32.73
N GLY A 4 -12.74 31.45 -33.46
CA GLY A 4 -12.84 29.98 -33.40
C GLY A 4 -12.02 29.38 -32.26
N SER A 5 -12.30 29.74 -31.02
CA SER A 5 -11.77 29.02 -29.85
C SER A 5 -12.44 27.65 -29.77
N ILE A 6 -11.71 26.59 -30.17
CA ILE A 6 -12.13 25.22 -29.91
C ILE A 6 -11.92 24.97 -28.41
N LYS A 7 -12.99 25.19 -27.63
CA LYS A 7 -13.10 24.67 -26.28
C LYS A 7 -13.06 23.15 -26.36
N GLY A 8 -11.86 22.57 -26.20
CA GLY A 8 -11.70 21.15 -25.95
C GLY A 8 -12.43 20.80 -24.66
N ALA A 9 -13.56 20.11 -24.80
CA ALA A 9 -14.28 19.54 -23.68
C ALA A 9 -13.32 18.60 -22.93
N THR A 10 -12.88 19.01 -21.75
CA THR A 10 -12.04 18.19 -20.87
C THR A 10 -12.86 16.96 -20.49
N ASP A 11 -12.46 15.79 -20.97
CA ASP A 11 -13.02 14.50 -20.59
C ASP A 11 -12.91 14.32 -19.06
N GLN A 12 -14.02 14.57 -18.36
CA GLN A 12 -14.10 14.57 -16.89
C GLN A 12 -13.97 13.18 -16.25
N ARG A 13 -13.65 12.12 -17.02
CA ARG A 13 -13.61 10.72 -16.55
C ARG A 13 -12.23 10.15 -16.31
N LYS A 14 -11.15 10.91 -16.55
CA LYS A 14 -9.77 10.39 -16.42
C LYS A 14 -9.11 10.83 -15.13
N HIS A 15 -8.39 9.90 -14.50
CA HIS A 15 -7.40 10.22 -13.49
C HIS A 15 -6.33 11.11 -14.10
N ALA A 16 -5.92 12.17 -13.40
CA ALA A 16 -4.72 12.91 -13.74
C ALA A 16 -3.61 12.52 -12.76
N ILE A 17 -2.45 12.14 -13.29
CA ILE A 17 -1.33 11.58 -12.54
C ILE A 17 -0.14 12.52 -12.73
N GLY A 18 0.46 12.96 -11.61
CA GLY A 18 1.65 13.80 -11.58
C GLY A 18 2.87 13.00 -11.15
N TRP A 19 3.95 13.09 -11.94
CA TRP A 19 5.22 12.43 -11.70
C TRP A 19 6.33 13.46 -11.50
N ASP A 20 7.34 13.13 -10.70
CA ASP A 20 8.59 13.90 -10.65
C ASP A 20 9.63 13.38 -11.67
N SER A 21 10.80 14.02 -11.71
CA SER A 21 11.89 13.64 -12.61
C SER A 21 12.56 12.30 -12.28
N ARG A 22 12.20 11.67 -11.15
CA ARG A 22 12.67 10.36 -10.71
C ARG A 22 11.64 9.26 -10.94
N ASN A 23 10.59 9.54 -11.72
CA ASN A 23 9.47 8.63 -11.97
C ASN A 23 8.72 8.24 -10.69
N GLN A 24 8.62 9.16 -9.72
CA GLN A 24 7.84 8.96 -8.49
C GLN A 24 6.48 9.63 -8.63
N LEU A 25 5.42 8.93 -8.21
CA LEU A 25 4.07 9.47 -8.22
C LEU A 25 3.96 10.53 -7.12
N ILE A 26 3.80 11.80 -7.47
CA ILE A 26 3.70 12.91 -6.50
C ILE A 26 2.27 13.41 -6.32
N ALA A 27 1.40 13.18 -7.30
CA ALA A 27 0.00 13.59 -7.23
C ALA A 27 -0.92 12.66 -8.03
N LEU A 28 -2.13 12.42 -7.50
CA LEU A 28 -3.23 11.76 -8.21
C LEU A 28 -4.50 12.56 -8.01
N LYS A 29 -5.11 13.03 -9.09
CA LYS A 29 -6.43 13.65 -9.10
C LYS A 29 -7.45 12.70 -9.70
N LYS A 30 -8.44 12.29 -8.90
CA LYS A 30 -9.54 11.45 -9.36
C LYS A 30 -10.61 12.27 -10.09
N PRO A 31 -11.41 11.64 -10.97
CA PRO A 31 -12.51 12.30 -11.69
C PRO A 31 -13.46 13.09 -10.79
N HIS A 32 -13.70 12.61 -9.56
CA HIS A 32 -14.60 13.24 -8.59
C HIS A 32 -13.94 14.33 -7.73
N GLY A 33 -12.77 14.85 -8.14
CA GLY A 33 -12.10 15.98 -7.49
C GLY A 33 -11.26 15.62 -6.26
N GLU A 34 -11.26 14.37 -5.82
CA GLU A 34 -10.36 13.86 -4.79
C GLU A 34 -8.90 13.94 -5.25
N VAL A 35 -8.04 14.58 -4.47
CA VAL A 35 -6.62 14.72 -4.79
C VAL A 35 -5.79 14.05 -3.70
N TRP A 36 -4.84 13.23 -4.14
CA TRP A 36 -3.84 12.60 -3.30
C TRP A 36 -2.47 13.19 -3.61
N HIS A 37 -1.70 13.46 -2.58
CA HIS A 37 -0.30 13.84 -2.67
C HIS A 37 0.57 12.82 -1.97
N TYR A 38 1.77 12.61 -2.50
CA TYR A 38 2.72 11.64 -1.97
C TYR A 38 4.08 12.33 -1.77
N ARG A 39 4.80 11.94 -0.73
CA ARG A 39 6.14 12.47 -0.43
C ARG A 39 7.14 11.32 -0.31
N TYR A 40 8.38 11.60 -0.69
CA TYR A 40 9.47 10.65 -0.68
C TYR A 40 10.68 11.26 0.01
N ASP A 41 11.51 10.42 0.61
CA ASP A 41 12.84 10.82 1.07
C ASP A 41 13.86 10.83 -0.09
N PRO A 42 15.11 11.32 0.15
CA PRO A 42 16.14 11.36 -0.89
C PRO A 42 16.51 9.99 -1.48
N PHE A 43 16.27 8.90 -0.76
CA PHE A 43 16.51 7.51 -1.20
C PHE A 43 15.34 6.92 -1.99
N GLY A 44 14.30 7.73 -2.23
CA GLY A 44 13.12 7.38 -3.00
C GLY A 44 12.11 6.53 -2.24
N ARG A 45 12.19 6.49 -0.91
CA ARG A 45 11.22 5.79 -0.06
C ARG A 45 10.04 6.71 0.23
N ARG A 46 8.82 6.27 -0.06
CA ARG A 46 7.60 7.01 0.26
C ARG A 46 7.49 7.20 1.76
N THR A 47 7.42 8.46 2.22
CA THR A 47 7.31 8.82 3.64
C THR A 47 5.90 9.23 4.02
N GLU A 48 5.10 9.70 3.05
CA GLU A 48 3.73 10.15 3.30
C GLU A 48 2.83 9.97 2.09
N LYS A 49 1.55 9.74 2.38
CA LYS A 49 0.42 9.88 1.47
C LYS A 49 -0.69 10.69 2.14
N VAL A 50 -1.29 11.66 1.46
CA VAL A 50 -2.33 12.53 2.03
C VAL A 50 -3.44 12.83 1.05
N CYS A 51 -4.68 12.85 1.54
CA CYS A 51 -5.85 13.40 0.85
C CYS A 51 -6.55 14.39 1.80
N GLU A 52 -6.30 15.69 1.57
CA GLU A 52 -6.79 16.75 2.44
C GLU A 52 -8.31 16.83 2.46
N GLN A 53 -8.98 16.65 1.30
CA GLN A 53 -10.44 16.72 1.21
C GLN A 53 -11.14 15.66 2.07
N LYS A 54 -10.48 14.52 2.32
CA LYS A 54 -11.00 13.45 3.17
C LYS A 54 -10.40 13.45 4.58
N GLY A 55 -9.47 14.37 4.85
CA GLY A 55 -8.68 14.39 6.08
C GLY A 55 -7.85 13.13 6.29
N LEU A 56 -7.51 12.39 5.23
CA LEU A 56 -6.76 11.13 5.31
C LEU A 56 -5.27 11.40 5.19
N ARG A 57 -4.48 10.80 6.06
CA ARG A 57 -3.02 10.87 6.00
C ARG A 57 -2.42 9.53 6.42
N THR A 58 -1.43 9.06 5.67
CA THR A 58 -0.69 7.84 5.95
C THR A 58 0.80 8.18 6.01
N LEU A 59 1.47 7.78 7.09
CA LEU A 59 2.91 7.89 7.26
C LEU A 59 3.56 6.52 7.18
N TYR A 60 4.74 6.48 6.60
CA TYR A 60 5.51 5.26 6.38
C TYR A 60 6.87 5.39 7.07
N LEU A 61 7.18 4.44 7.94
CA LEU A 61 8.50 4.26 8.54
C LEU A 61 9.18 3.07 7.87
N TRP A 62 10.47 3.23 7.57
CA TRP A 62 11.26 2.23 6.84
C TRP A 62 12.36 1.67 7.73
N ASP A 63 12.58 0.37 7.62
CA ASP A 63 13.79 -0.31 8.08
C ASP A 63 14.57 -0.79 6.85
N GLY A 64 15.70 -0.14 6.58
CA GLY A 64 16.42 -0.27 5.32
C GLY A 64 15.52 -0.01 4.10
N ASP A 65 15.23 -1.08 3.37
CA ASP A 65 14.47 -1.12 2.11
C ASP A 65 13.05 -1.69 2.27
N SER A 66 12.65 -2.06 3.48
CA SER A 66 11.32 -2.58 3.81
C SER A 66 10.53 -1.56 4.63
N ILE A 67 9.22 -1.50 4.44
CA ILE A 67 8.35 -0.68 5.30
C ILE A 67 8.19 -1.42 6.62
N ALA A 68 8.62 -0.81 7.71
CA ALA A 68 8.52 -1.36 9.05
C ALA A 68 7.16 -1.00 9.67
N GLU A 69 6.71 0.25 9.52
CA GLU A 69 5.50 0.73 10.16
C GLU A 69 4.67 1.64 9.24
N ILE A 70 3.35 1.53 9.34
CA ILE A 70 2.39 2.45 8.76
C ILE A 70 1.53 3.05 9.87
N ARG A 71 1.38 4.38 9.84
CA ARG A 71 0.42 5.11 10.68
C ARG A 71 -0.63 5.76 9.82
N GLU A 72 -1.89 5.54 10.11
CA GLU A 72 -3.01 6.13 9.41
C GLU A 72 -3.79 7.08 10.30
N TYR A 73 -4.08 8.26 9.79
CA TYR A 73 -4.78 9.33 10.46
C TYR A 73 -6.04 9.71 9.68
N LYS A 74 -7.06 10.09 10.43
CA LYS A 74 -8.27 10.72 9.91
C LYS A 74 -8.56 11.98 10.69
N ASN A 75 -8.67 13.11 9.99
CA ASN A 75 -8.87 14.44 10.59
C ASN A 75 -7.85 14.73 11.72
N ALA A 76 -6.58 14.45 11.44
CA ALA A 76 -5.45 14.55 12.38
C ALA A 76 -5.48 13.61 13.60
N GLN A 77 -6.49 12.76 13.75
CA GLN A 77 -6.56 11.74 14.79
C GLN A 77 -5.95 10.43 14.30
N LEU A 78 -5.09 9.81 15.11
CA LEU A 78 -4.45 8.54 14.78
C LEU A 78 -5.49 7.41 14.85
N GLN A 79 -5.75 6.76 13.72
CA GLN A 79 -6.78 5.71 13.61
C GLN A 79 -6.19 4.31 13.64
N ARG A 80 -4.97 4.12 13.11
CA ARG A 80 -4.35 2.81 13.02
C ARG A 80 -2.83 2.92 13.01
N ILE A 81 -2.16 2.00 13.71
CA ILE A 81 -0.74 1.74 13.60
C ILE A 81 -0.60 0.28 13.19
N ARG A 82 0.22 0.02 12.18
CA ARG A 82 0.57 -1.33 11.76
C ARG A 82 2.08 -1.44 11.67
N HIS A 83 2.64 -2.41 12.37
CA HIS A 83 4.05 -2.76 12.34
C HIS A 83 4.22 -4.17 11.76
N TRP A 84 5.20 -4.35 10.89
CA TRP A 84 5.51 -5.62 10.24
C TRP A 84 6.90 -6.12 10.64
N VAL A 85 6.96 -7.40 10.97
CA VAL A 85 8.20 -8.11 11.28
C VAL A 85 8.48 -9.08 10.14
N PHE A 86 9.67 -8.95 9.53
CA PHE A 86 10.08 -9.75 8.37
C PHE A 86 11.26 -10.68 8.70
N ASP A 87 11.33 -11.81 8.02
CA ASP A 87 12.57 -12.58 7.81
C ASP A 87 12.92 -12.52 6.31
N GLY A 88 13.94 -11.74 5.97
CA GLY A 88 14.23 -11.38 4.58
C GLY A 88 13.04 -10.68 3.92
N TRP A 89 12.36 -11.38 3.00
CA TRP A 89 11.19 -10.88 2.26
C TRP A 89 9.86 -11.47 2.75
N GLU A 90 9.91 -12.40 3.70
CA GLU A 90 8.73 -13.07 4.22
C GLU A 90 8.18 -12.30 5.43
N LEU A 91 6.89 -11.98 5.40
CA LEU A 91 6.21 -11.45 6.57
C LEU A 91 6.08 -12.58 7.61
N LEU A 92 6.62 -12.37 8.81
CA LEU A 92 6.46 -13.29 9.94
C LEU A 92 5.28 -12.90 10.82
N ALA A 93 5.16 -11.61 11.12
CA ALA A 93 4.13 -11.11 12.02
C ALA A 93 3.68 -9.69 11.67
N GLN A 94 2.39 -9.43 11.90
CA GLN A 94 1.78 -8.11 11.87
C GLN A 94 1.33 -7.75 13.27
N GLN A 95 1.79 -6.61 13.77
CA GLN A 95 1.34 -6.02 15.02
C GLN A 95 0.47 -4.82 14.69
N GLU A 96 -0.74 -4.76 15.23
CA GLU A 96 -1.72 -3.74 14.87
C GLU A 96 -2.41 -3.14 16.09
N TRP A 97 -2.59 -1.83 16.04
CA TRP A 97 -3.40 -1.06 16.97
C TRP A 97 -4.40 -0.23 16.18
N THR A 98 -5.65 -0.11 16.66
CA THR A 98 -6.69 0.72 16.03
C THR A 98 -7.39 1.63 17.03
N GLN A 99 -8.07 2.67 16.54
CA GLN A 99 -8.96 3.53 17.31
C GLN A 99 -10.42 3.41 16.81
N PRO A 100 -11.40 3.05 17.68
CA PRO A 100 -11.20 2.46 19.01
C PRO A 100 -10.45 1.12 18.90
N ASN A 101 -9.89 0.64 20.02
CA ASN A 101 -9.14 -0.62 20.02
C ASN A 101 -10.10 -1.80 19.95
N VAL A 102 -10.49 -2.16 18.71
CA VAL A 102 -11.57 -3.12 18.41
C VAL A 102 -11.04 -4.46 17.90
N LEU A 103 -9.72 -4.59 17.72
CA LEU A 103 -9.13 -5.87 17.34
C LEU A 103 -9.13 -6.81 18.55
N PRO A 104 -9.46 -8.11 18.36
CA PRO A 104 -9.41 -9.09 19.44
C PRO A 104 -8.01 -9.10 20.07
N PHE A 105 -7.97 -8.99 21.40
CA PHE A 105 -6.73 -9.10 22.16
C PHE A 105 -6.42 -10.58 22.39
N ASP A 106 -5.51 -11.14 21.59
CA ASP A 106 -5.12 -12.55 21.67
C ASP A 106 -3.68 -12.73 22.20
N GLY A 107 -2.95 -11.69 22.61
CA GLY A 107 -1.55 -11.82 23.06
C GLY A 107 -0.87 -10.53 23.55
N ARG A 108 0.32 -10.67 24.15
CA ARG A 108 1.07 -9.64 24.91
C ARG A 108 0.99 -8.23 24.32
N ALA A 109 0.44 -7.30 25.12
CA ALA A 109 0.56 -5.88 24.89
C ALA A 109 2.05 -5.48 24.90
N VAL A 110 2.55 -4.90 23.81
CA VAL A 110 3.74 -4.06 23.87
C VAL A 110 3.24 -2.72 24.38
N ALA A 111 3.35 -2.50 25.69
CA ALA A 111 3.09 -1.20 26.26
C ALA A 111 4.19 -0.24 25.79
N ASP A 112 3.84 0.64 24.84
CA ASP A 112 4.65 1.81 24.54
C ASP A 112 4.48 2.78 25.72
N GLU A 113 5.58 3.15 26.38
CA GLU A 113 5.60 3.82 27.70
C GLU A 113 5.04 5.25 27.68
N SER A 114 4.63 5.79 26.53
CA SER A 114 4.08 7.15 26.46
C SER A 114 2.55 7.23 26.34
N GLU A 115 1.84 6.12 26.13
CA GLU A 115 0.37 6.02 26.08
C GLU A 115 0.06 4.52 25.95
N ALA A 116 -0.67 3.90 26.89
CA ALA A 116 -0.90 2.45 26.91
C ALA A 116 -1.72 1.95 25.70
N ARG A 117 -1.07 1.82 24.53
CA ARG A 117 -1.63 1.24 23.31
C ARG A 117 -1.45 -0.27 23.39
N VAL A 118 -2.55 -0.99 23.29
CA VAL A 118 -2.54 -2.46 23.29
C VAL A 118 -2.55 -2.95 21.85
N TYR A 119 -1.46 -3.59 21.43
CA TYR A 119 -1.32 -4.15 20.10
C TYR A 119 -1.82 -5.60 20.04
N THR A 120 -2.47 -5.95 18.93
CA THR A 120 -2.76 -7.34 18.56
C THR A 120 -1.65 -7.86 17.66
N THR A 121 -1.06 -9.01 17.99
CA THR A 121 -0.05 -9.69 17.15
C THR A 121 -0.69 -10.82 16.37
N LEU A 122 -0.48 -10.84 15.06
CA LEU A 122 -0.93 -11.88 14.13
C LEU A 122 0.28 -12.47 13.39
N TYR A 123 0.35 -13.79 13.31
CA TYR A 123 1.42 -14.51 12.61
C TYR A 123 1.01 -14.80 11.17
N ALA A 124 1.92 -14.54 10.23
CA ALA A 124 1.65 -14.67 8.81
C ALA A 124 2.15 -16.01 8.26
N VAL A 125 1.46 -16.49 7.24
CA VAL A 125 1.94 -17.55 6.34
C VAL A 125 2.03 -16.95 4.95
N CYS A 126 3.19 -17.05 4.31
CA CYS A 126 3.43 -16.46 3.01
C CYS A 126 3.64 -17.51 1.92
N ALA A 127 3.42 -17.10 0.67
CA ALA A 127 3.89 -17.83 -0.50
C ALA A 127 5.41 -17.63 -0.69
N PRO A 128 6.10 -18.48 -1.46
CA PRO A 128 7.55 -18.34 -1.73
C PRO A 128 7.97 -17.00 -2.35
N ASN A 129 7.03 -16.25 -2.93
CA ASN A 129 7.24 -14.92 -3.48
C ASN A 129 6.98 -13.77 -2.47
N GLY A 130 6.91 -14.10 -1.17
CA GLY A 130 6.70 -13.15 -0.07
C GLY A 130 5.27 -12.66 0.10
N GLN A 131 4.32 -13.10 -0.73
CA GLN A 131 2.93 -12.64 -0.62
C GLN A 131 2.22 -13.29 0.58
N PRO A 132 1.63 -12.52 1.51
CA PRO A 132 0.85 -13.09 2.61
C PRO A 132 -0.39 -13.84 2.12
N LEU A 133 -0.59 -15.05 2.64
CA LEU A 133 -1.72 -15.94 2.32
C LEU A 133 -2.75 -16.00 3.44
N ALA A 134 -2.31 -15.90 4.69
CA ALA A 134 -3.17 -15.93 5.87
C ALA A 134 -2.50 -15.27 7.08
N LEU A 135 -3.32 -14.81 8.02
CA LEU A 135 -2.90 -14.33 9.34
C LEU A 135 -3.59 -15.15 10.43
N PHE A 136 -2.85 -15.53 11.47
CA PHE A 136 -3.31 -16.35 12.59
C PHE A 136 -3.07 -15.64 13.92
N ASN A 137 -3.97 -15.84 14.88
CA ASN A 137 -3.72 -15.42 16.25
C ASN A 137 -2.75 -16.39 16.98
N THR A 138 -2.47 -16.11 18.25
CA THR A 138 -1.60 -16.93 19.11
C THR A 138 -2.13 -18.34 19.37
N GLU A 139 -3.45 -18.54 19.23
CA GLU A 139 -4.13 -19.83 19.37
C GLU A 139 -4.11 -20.65 18.06
N GLY A 140 -3.53 -20.12 16.98
CA GLY A 140 -3.51 -20.77 15.68
C GLY A 140 -4.83 -20.67 14.89
N LYS A 141 -5.76 -19.81 15.33
CA LYS A 141 -7.01 -19.53 14.60
C LYS A 141 -6.76 -18.53 13.48
N ALA A 142 -7.20 -18.86 12.27
CA ALA A 142 -7.11 -17.95 11.13
C ALA A 142 -7.99 -16.71 11.35
N GLN A 143 -7.37 -15.53 11.40
CA GLN A 143 -8.03 -14.25 11.56
C GLN A 143 -8.26 -13.57 10.20
N TRP A 144 -7.41 -13.81 9.20
CA TRP A 144 -7.57 -13.31 7.84
C TRP A 144 -7.03 -14.33 6.83
N ARG A 145 -7.60 -14.35 5.62
CA ARG A 145 -7.08 -15.11 4.48
C ARG A 145 -7.08 -14.25 3.22
N LYS A 146 -6.09 -14.46 2.36
CA LYS A 146 -6.01 -13.81 1.06
C LYS A 146 -7.26 -14.15 0.22
N PRO A 147 -7.98 -13.14 -0.31
CA PRO A 147 -9.07 -13.37 -1.27
C PRO A 147 -8.57 -14.00 -2.56
N ALA A 148 -9.49 -14.54 -3.37
CA ALA A 148 -9.14 -15.02 -4.70
C ALA A 148 -8.61 -13.85 -5.56
N ALA A 149 -7.51 -14.07 -6.26
CA ALA A 149 -6.88 -13.09 -7.12
C ALA A 149 -6.31 -13.77 -8.38
N SER A 150 -6.16 -13.01 -9.46
CA SER A 150 -5.47 -13.46 -10.66
C SER A 150 -3.98 -13.70 -10.38
N LEU A 151 -3.29 -14.36 -11.32
CA LEU A 151 -1.83 -14.54 -11.27
C LEU A 151 -1.10 -13.20 -11.11
N TRP A 152 -1.65 -12.13 -11.68
CA TRP A 152 -1.09 -10.78 -11.70
C TRP A 152 -1.56 -9.88 -10.55
N GLY A 153 -2.27 -10.45 -9.56
CA GLY A 153 -2.64 -9.73 -8.34
C GLY A 153 -3.97 -8.98 -8.41
N MET A 154 -4.72 -9.09 -9.50
CA MET A 154 -6.05 -8.49 -9.61
C MET A 154 -7.03 -9.26 -8.72
N ALA A 155 -7.67 -8.57 -7.77
CA ALA A 155 -8.64 -9.20 -6.87
C ALA A 155 -9.86 -9.70 -7.67
N LEU A 156 -10.19 -10.99 -7.51
CA LEU A 156 -11.36 -11.64 -8.11
C LEU A 156 -12.53 -11.70 -7.12
N SER A 157 -12.26 -11.58 -5.82
CA SER A 157 -13.27 -11.44 -4.79
C SER A 157 -12.82 -10.45 -3.70
N LYS A 158 -13.79 -9.80 -3.05
CA LYS A 158 -13.55 -8.93 -1.88
C LYS A 158 -13.87 -9.62 -0.56
N ALA A 159 -14.51 -10.78 -0.61
CA ALA A 159 -14.98 -11.47 0.58
C ALA A 159 -13.83 -12.24 1.24
N THR A 160 -13.44 -11.78 2.42
CA THR A 160 -12.62 -12.54 3.36
C THR A 160 -13.04 -12.24 4.79
N VAL A 161 -12.65 -13.10 5.72
CA VAL A 161 -12.85 -12.88 7.15
C VAL A 161 -11.94 -11.73 7.60
N ASN A 162 -12.49 -10.80 8.38
CA ASN A 162 -11.80 -9.64 8.95
C ASN A 162 -10.94 -8.88 7.92
N VAL A 163 -11.55 -8.38 6.85
CA VAL A 163 -10.87 -7.65 5.77
C VAL A 163 -9.99 -6.49 6.28
N GLN A 164 -10.34 -5.88 7.41
CA GLN A 164 -9.56 -4.82 8.07
C GLN A 164 -8.14 -5.27 8.48
N LEU A 165 -7.94 -6.57 8.72
CA LEU A 165 -6.65 -7.16 9.09
C LEU A 165 -5.76 -7.45 7.87
N ASP A 166 -6.26 -7.32 6.64
CA ASP A 166 -5.46 -7.53 5.41
C ASP A 166 -4.16 -6.74 5.51
N PRO A 167 -2.97 -7.38 5.45
CA PRO A 167 -1.69 -6.69 5.47
C PRO A 167 -1.53 -5.63 4.39
N GLY A 168 -2.29 -5.68 3.31
CA GLY A 168 -2.13 -4.77 2.18
C GLY A 168 -0.90 -5.11 1.32
N LEU A 169 0.05 -5.89 1.85
CA LEU A 169 1.21 -6.43 1.15
C LEU A 169 0.80 -7.42 0.06
N LYS A 170 1.50 -7.34 -1.07
CA LYS A 170 1.28 -8.15 -2.27
C LYS A 170 2.61 -8.80 -2.66
N PHE A 171 2.84 -9.11 -3.94
CA PHE A 171 4.08 -9.77 -4.36
C PHE A 171 5.30 -8.97 -3.94
N ALA A 172 6.31 -9.64 -3.36
CA ALA A 172 7.57 -9.02 -2.96
C ALA A 172 7.40 -7.70 -2.16
N GLY A 173 6.43 -7.64 -1.24
CA GLY A 173 6.22 -6.47 -0.36
C GLY A 173 5.52 -5.26 -1.00
N GLN A 174 4.98 -5.40 -2.22
CA GLN A 174 4.20 -4.34 -2.88
C GLN A 174 2.99 -3.89 -2.03
N LEU A 175 2.69 -2.58 -2.05
CA LEU A 175 1.50 -2.04 -1.39
C LEU A 175 0.47 -1.56 -2.40
N LEU A 176 -0.77 -2.03 -2.27
CA LEU A 176 -1.89 -1.52 -3.04
C LEU A 176 -2.30 -0.13 -2.53
N ASP A 177 -2.23 0.86 -3.41
CA ASP A 177 -2.84 2.16 -3.22
C ASP A 177 -4.29 2.12 -3.74
N GLU A 178 -5.26 1.88 -2.85
CA GLU A 178 -6.68 1.72 -3.22
C GLU A 178 -7.24 2.88 -4.03
N GLU A 179 -6.74 4.10 -3.82
CA GLU A 179 -7.17 5.27 -4.56
C GLU A 179 -6.76 5.25 -6.04
N SER A 180 -5.66 4.60 -6.38
CA SER A 180 -5.12 4.55 -7.74
C SER A 180 -5.31 3.20 -8.41
N GLY A 181 -5.46 2.13 -7.60
CA GLY A 181 -5.38 0.74 -8.05
C GLY A 181 -3.96 0.27 -8.37
N LEU A 182 -2.95 1.13 -8.16
CA LEU A 182 -1.55 0.82 -8.41
C LEU A 182 -0.91 0.15 -7.20
N PHE A 183 0.05 -0.72 -7.50
CA PHE A 183 0.86 -1.41 -6.52
C PHE A 183 2.18 -0.66 -6.43
N TYR A 184 2.38 0.08 -5.34
CA TYR A 184 3.63 0.77 -5.04
C TYR A 184 4.73 -0.25 -4.73
N ASN A 185 5.82 -0.18 -5.50
CA ASN A 185 7.01 -1.01 -5.37
C ASN A 185 8.27 -0.13 -5.31
N ARG A 186 8.32 0.81 -4.36
CA ARG A 186 9.41 1.79 -4.15
C ARG A 186 9.74 2.63 -5.38
N TYR A 187 10.53 2.06 -6.29
CA TYR A 187 10.99 2.71 -7.50
C TYR A 187 10.00 2.61 -8.68
N ARG A 188 9.00 1.72 -8.59
CA ARG A 188 8.05 1.50 -9.69
C ARG A 188 6.63 1.33 -9.18
N TYR A 189 5.68 1.57 -10.07
CA TYR A 189 4.25 1.34 -9.87
C TYR A 189 3.79 0.24 -10.79
N TYR A 190 3.21 -0.80 -10.23
CA TYR A 190 2.71 -1.96 -10.96
C TYR A 190 1.20 -1.87 -11.14
N LEU A 191 0.73 -2.15 -12.36
CA LEU A 191 -0.68 -2.21 -12.72
C LEU A 191 -1.08 -3.67 -12.92
N ALA A 192 -1.80 -4.23 -11.94
CA ALA A 192 -2.21 -5.63 -11.95
C ALA A 192 -3.10 -6.02 -13.14
N GLU A 193 -3.90 -5.06 -13.64
CA GLU A 193 -4.77 -5.28 -14.80
C GLU A 193 -3.96 -5.52 -16.09
N ALA A 194 -2.86 -4.79 -16.26
CA ALA A 194 -1.97 -4.92 -17.42
C ALA A 194 -0.84 -5.94 -17.21
N GLY A 195 -0.60 -6.37 -15.97
CA GLY A 195 0.50 -7.28 -15.64
C GLY A 195 1.89 -6.67 -15.80
N CYS A 196 2.01 -5.34 -15.73
CA CYS A 196 3.27 -4.64 -15.99
C CYS A 196 3.48 -3.41 -15.08
N TYR A 197 4.74 -2.96 -15.01
CA TYR A 197 5.12 -1.67 -14.43
C TYR A 197 4.79 -0.53 -15.39
N LEU A 198 4.45 0.63 -14.82
CA LEU A 198 4.17 1.85 -15.58
C LEU A 198 5.44 2.56 -16.07
N THR A 199 6.58 2.27 -15.46
CA THR A 199 7.86 2.92 -15.74
C THR A 199 8.95 1.87 -16.01
N PRO A 200 9.89 2.14 -16.93
CA PRO A 200 11.03 1.25 -17.17
C PRO A 200 11.86 1.02 -15.91
N ASP A 201 12.53 -0.14 -15.85
CA ASP A 201 13.43 -0.47 -14.76
C ASP A 201 14.54 0.60 -14.58
N PRO A 202 14.71 1.19 -13.36
CA PRO A 202 15.76 2.17 -13.09
C PRO A 202 17.19 1.65 -13.33
N ILE A 203 17.43 0.34 -13.22
CA ILE A 203 18.75 -0.26 -13.52
C ILE A 203 18.92 -0.59 -15.02
N GLY A 204 17.94 -0.20 -15.85
CA GLY A 204 17.99 -0.33 -17.29
C GLY A 204 18.14 -1.79 -17.73
N LEU A 205 19.05 -2.03 -18.69
CA LEU A 205 19.25 -3.36 -19.29
C LEU A 205 19.75 -4.40 -18.30
N ALA A 206 20.31 -3.98 -17.16
CA ALA A 206 20.74 -4.88 -16.11
C ALA A 206 19.53 -5.61 -15.48
N GLY A 207 18.33 -5.03 -15.55
CA GLY A 207 17.06 -5.66 -15.17
C GLY A 207 16.44 -6.55 -16.25
N GLY A 208 17.12 -6.76 -17.37
CA GLY A 208 16.64 -7.55 -18.50
C GLY A 208 16.25 -6.72 -19.72
N ARG A 209 15.94 -7.40 -20.83
CA ARG A 209 15.54 -6.75 -22.11
C ARG A 209 14.10 -6.21 -22.08
N GLU A 210 13.29 -6.66 -21.12
CA GLU A 210 11.88 -6.31 -20.97
C GLU A 210 11.66 -5.45 -19.72
N TYR A 211 11.94 -4.16 -19.84
CA TYR A 211 12.03 -3.19 -18.73
C TYR A 211 10.74 -2.93 -17.95
N LEU A 212 9.59 -3.43 -18.42
CA LEU A 212 8.28 -3.19 -17.82
C LEU A 212 7.67 -4.42 -17.14
N ARG A 213 8.28 -5.61 -17.23
CA ARG A 213 7.67 -6.83 -16.66
C ARG A 213 7.93 -7.00 -15.17
N ILE A 214 7.01 -7.66 -14.49
CA ILE A 214 7.21 -8.18 -13.13
C ILE A 214 7.77 -9.60 -13.23
N CYS A 215 8.93 -9.84 -12.60
CA CYS A 215 9.62 -11.13 -12.50
C CYS A 215 9.80 -11.89 -13.84
N THR A 216 10.96 -11.72 -14.48
CA THR A 216 11.43 -12.63 -15.54
C THR A 216 12.31 -13.74 -14.98
#